data_AF-A0A845ZN92-F1
#
_entry.id   AF-A0A845ZN92-F1
#
_cell.length_a   1.000
_cell.length_b   1.000
_cell.length_c   1.000
_cell.angle_alpha   90.00
_cell.angle_beta   90.00
_cell.angle_gamma   90.00
#
_symmetry.space_group_name_H-M   'P 1'
#
loop_
_entity.id
_entity.type
_entity.pdbx_description
1 polymer ?
#
loop_
_entity_poly.entity_id
_entity_poly.type
_entity_poly.pdbx_seq_one_letter_code
_entity_poly.pdbx_strand_id
1 'polypeptide(L)'
;QNNFGGLGAVTSDEEATFPSARIGVRAHIQHLKAYASQEPLVQPLVDPRFRFVTRGIAPLVGQLSGRWSADLDYGKRIIAVVRRLYEASNLV
;
A
#
# COMPACT_ATOMS: atom_id res chain seq x y z
N GLN A 1 -8.36 7.39 -13.68
CA GLN A 1 -7.23 6.55 -13.23
C GLN A 1 -7.70 5.69 -12.05
N ASN A 2 -7.34 4.41 -11.98
CA ASN A 2 -7.75 3.52 -10.87
C ASN A 2 -6.59 3.31 -9.87
N ASN A 3 -5.85 4.35 -9.51
CA ASN A 3 -4.67 4.26 -8.65
C ASN A 3 -4.99 4.78 -7.24
N PHE A 4 -5.42 3.89 -6.35
CA PHE A 4 -5.81 4.27 -4.98
C PHE A 4 -4.63 4.25 -3.99
N GLY A 5 -3.46 3.79 -4.43
CA GLY A 5 -2.24 3.72 -3.62
C GLY A 5 -1.24 4.83 -3.92
N GLY A 6 -1.49 5.68 -4.92
CA GLY A 6 -0.51 6.68 -5.38
C GLY A 6 0.78 6.03 -5.89
N LEU A 7 0.68 4.85 -6.51
CA LEU A 7 1.85 4.12 -7.01
C LEU A 7 2.42 4.82 -8.24
N GLY A 8 3.73 5.06 -8.26
CA GLY A 8 4.41 5.58 -9.45
C GLY A 8 4.54 4.55 -10.58
N ALA A 9 4.76 5.02 -11.80
CA ALA A 9 5.20 4.20 -12.91
C ALA A 9 6.63 3.67 -12.69
N VAL A 10 7.08 2.76 -13.57
CA VAL A 10 8.45 2.20 -13.50
C VAL A 10 9.47 3.08 -14.20
N THR A 11 9.08 3.70 -15.31
CA THR A 11 10.01 4.33 -16.28
C THR A 11 9.75 5.83 -16.50
N SER A 12 8.79 6.41 -15.78
CA SER A 12 8.47 7.83 -15.85
C SER A 12 8.13 8.35 -14.45
N ASP A 13 8.18 9.67 -14.28
CA ASP A 13 7.70 10.37 -13.08
C ASP A 13 6.17 10.43 -13.00
N GLU A 14 5.47 9.67 -13.86
CA GLU A 14 4.01 9.61 -13.91
C GLU A 14 3.46 8.60 -12.90
N GLU A 15 2.17 8.75 -12.60
CA GLU A 15 1.44 7.77 -11.78
C GLU A 15 1.07 6.53 -12.59
N ALA A 16 1.14 5.36 -11.95
CA ALA A 16 0.64 4.13 -12.55
C ALA A 16 -0.87 4.25 -12.83
N THR A 17 -1.32 3.75 -13.98
CA THR A 17 -2.74 3.70 -14.33
C THR A 17 -3.21 2.25 -14.47
N PHE A 18 -4.37 1.95 -13.89
CA PHE A 18 -4.96 0.62 -13.92
C PHE A 18 -6.30 0.61 -14.68
N PRO A 19 -6.61 -0.45 -15.43
CA PRO A 19 -7.78 -0.52 -16.31
C PRO A 19 -9.12 -0.65 -15.56
N SER A 20 -9.10 -1.08 -14.30
CA SER A 20 -10.31 -1.13 -13.47
C SER A 20 -10.00 -0.94 -12.00
N ALA A 21 -11.01 -0.56 -11.21
CA ALA A 21 -10.89 -0.41 -9.77
C ALA A 21 -10.38 -1.70 -9.11
N ARG A 22 -10.83 -2.86 -9.58
CA ARG A 22 -10.38 -4.17 -9.11
C ARG A 22 -8.87 -4.37 -9.28
N ILE A 23 -8.32 -3.99 -10.43
CA ILE A 23 -6.87 -4.10 -10.68
C ILE A 23 -6.11 -3.08 -9.84
N GLY A 24 -6.63 -1.86 -9.72
CA GLY A 24 -6.08 -0.80 -8.88
C GLY A 24 -5.95 -1.20 -7.41
N VAL A 25 -7.03 -1.71 -6.83
CA VAL A 25 -7.03 -2.22 -5.45
C VAL A 25 -6.05 -3.39 -5.31
N ARG A 26 -5.99 -4.30 -6.28
CA ARG A 26 -5.03 -5.41 -6.24
C ARG A 26 -3.59 -4.90 -6.22
N ALA A 27 -3.24 -3.93 -7.07
CA ALA A 27 -1.90 -3.35 -7.10
C ALA A 27 -1.53 -2.71 -5.76
N HIS A 28 -2.45 -1.95 -5.16
CA HIS A 28 -2.27 -1.37 -3.84
C HIS A 28 -1.99 -2.46 -2.78
N ILE A 29 -2.82 -3.51 -2.72
CA ILE A 29 -2.64 -4.62 -1.77
C ILE A 29 -1.32 -5.37 -2.02
N GLN A 30 -0.90 -5.55 -3.27
CA GLN A 30 0.39 -6.17 -3.59
C GLN A 30 1.56 -5.34 -3.07
N HIS A 31 1.51 -4.02 -3.22
CA HIS A 31 2.56 -3.13 -2.70
C HIS A 31 2.63 -3.20 -1.17
N LEU A 32 1.47 -3.20 -0.49
CA LEU A 32 1.41 -3.40 0.97
C LEU A 32 1.95 -4.78 1.37
N LYS A 33 1.62 -5.85 0.63
CA LYS A 33 2.20 -7.18 0.86
C LYS A 33 3.72 -7.20 0.60
N ALA A 34 4.24 -6.35 -0.30
CA ALA A 34 5.68 -6.18 -0.48
C ALA A 34 6.36 -5.61 0.76
N TYR A 35 5.78 -4.56 1.35
CA TYR A 35 6.26 -4.03 2.62
C TYR A 35 6.14 -5.01 3.78
N ALA A 36 5.01 -5.71 3.90
CA ALA A 36 4.65 -6.41 5.12
C ALA A 36 5.20 -7.84 5.24
N SER A 37 5.47 -8.52 4.12
CA SER A 37 5.72 -9.97 4.13
C SER A 37 6.70 -10.40 3.04
N GLN A 38 7.31 -11.57 3.23
CA GLN A 38 8.08 -12.27 2.20
C GLN A 38 7.28 -13.37 1.49
N GLU A 39 6.10 -13.73 1.99
CA GLU A 39 5.24 -14.76 1.39
C GLU A 39 4.83 -14.48 -0.06
N PRO A 40 4.70 -15.51 -0.91
CA PRO A 40 4.34 -15.33 -2.31
C PRO A 40 2.98 -14.63 -2.50
N LEU A 41 2.82 -14.00 -3.65
CA LEU A 41 1.53 -13.46 -4.07
C LEU A 41 0.56 -14.60 -4.37
N VAL A 42 -0.68 -14.45 -3.91
CA VAL A 42 -1.77 -15.41 -4.21
C VAL A 42 -2.37 -15.15 -5.59
N GLN A 43 -2.37 -13.88 -6.03
CA GLN A 43 -2.94 -13.43 -7.29
C GLN A 43 -1.85 -12.93 -8.24
N PRO A 44 -2.09 -12.93 -9.57
CA PRO A 44 -1.13 -12.43 -10.55
C PRO A 44 -0.63 -11.02 -10.23
N LEU A 45 0.67 -10.82 -10.38
CA LEU A 45 1.33 -9.54 -10.15
C LEU A 45 0.81 -8.47 -11.12
N VAL A 46 0.33 -7.35 -10.57
CA VAL A 46 -0.13 -6.17 -11.31
C VAL A 46 0.47 -4.87 -10.78
N ASP A 47 1.06 -4.88 -9.59
CA ASP A 47 1.84 -3.74 -9.08
C ASP A 47 3.15 -3.59 -9.88
N PRO A 48 3.31 -2.49 -10.65
CA PRO A 48 4.51 -2.26 -11.45
C PRO A 48 5.77 -2.10 -10.60
N ARG A 49 5.62 -1.67 -9.34
CA ARG A 49 6.74 -1.37 -8.45
C ARG A 49 7.12 -2.51 -7.50
N PHE A 50 6.36 -3.60 -7.50
CA PHE A 50 6.49 -4.68 -6.53
C PHE A 50 7.91 -5.23 -6.38
N ARG A 51 8.63 -5.35 -7.50
CA ARG A 51 9.99 -5.91 -7.54
C ARG A 51 11.07 -4.95 -7.01
N PHE A 52 10.76 -3.66 -6.89
CA PHE A 52 11.69 -2.64 -6.40
C PHE A 52 11.57 -2.41 -4.89
N VAL A 53 10.58 -3.01 -4.23
CA VAL A 53 10.42 -2.95 -2.78
C VAL A 53 11.22 -4.08 -2.13
N THR A 54 12.10 -3.74 -1.20
CA THR A 54 12.72 -4.73 -0.31
C THR A 54 11.63 -5.42 0.51
N ARG A 55 11.43 -6.72 0.25
CA ARG A 55 10.32 -7.49 0.80
C ARG A 55 10.41 -7.62 2.32
N GLY A 56 9.31 -7.30 3.03
CA GLY A 56 9.24 -7.40 4.49
C GLY A 56 9.93 -6.26 5.26
N ILE A 57 10.25 -5.14 4.60
CA ILE A 57 10.93 -3.99 5.24
C ILE A 57 10.04 -3.18 6.20
N ALA A 58 8.72 -3.31 6.10
CA ALA A 58 7.76 -2.65 6.99
C ALA A 58 6.57 -3.56 7.36
N PRO A 59 6.79 -4.55 8.26
CA PRO A 59 5.73 -5.44 8.75
C PRO A 59 4.60 -4.75 9.52
N LEU A 60 4.84 -3.58 10.11
CA LEU A 60 3.89 -2.84 10.93
C LEU A 60 3.44 -1.55 10.25
N VAL A 61 2.18 -1.13 10.46
CA VAL A 61 1.62 0.11 9.89
C VAL A 61 2.46 1.35 10.21
N GLY A 62 2.99 1.43 11.44
CA GLY A 62 3.86 2.54 11.86
C GLY A 62 5.15 2.67 11.04
N GLN A 63 5.61 1.59 10.40
CA GLN A 63 6.84 1.57 9.60
C GLN A 63 6.61 2.06 8.16
N LEU A 64 5.37 2.35 7.76
CA LEU A 64 5.07 2.98 6.46
C LEU A 64 5.50 4.45 6.42
N SER A 65 5.63 5.10 7.58
CA SER A 65 6.22 6.43 7.72
C SER A 65 7.64 6.47 7.17
N GLY A 66 7.92 7.44 6.30
CA GLY A 66 9.21 7.58 5.61
C GLY A 66 9.49 6.53 4.53
N ARG A 67 8.57 5.58 4.29
CA ARG A 67 8.75 4.50 3.29
C ARG A 67 7.70 4.54 2.19
N TRP A 68 6.43 4.48 2.58
CA TRP A 68 5.31 4.66 1.65
C TRP A 68 5.10 6.14 1.34
N SER A 69 5.21 6.96 2.38
CA SER A 69 5.12 8.42 2.30
C SER A 69 6.34 9.04 2.96
N ALA A 70 6.82 10.16 2.44
CA ALA A 70 7.89 10.95 3.09
C ALA A 70 7.46 11.51 4.46
N ASP A 71 6.16 11.57 4.71
CA ASP A 71 5.58 12.01 5.97
C ASP A 71 5.88 11.02 7.11
N LEU A 72 6.54 11.51 8.16
CA LEU A 72 6.93 10.70 9.32
C LEU A 72 5.74 10.34 10.24
N ASP A 73 4.62 11.06 10.14
CA ASP A 73 3.40 10.77 10.88
C ASP A 73 2.39 9.94 10.07
N TYR A 74 2.74 9.54 8.85
CA TYR A 74 1.86 8.77 7.96
C TYR A 74 1.26 7.53 8.63
N GLY A 75 2.10 6.67 9.22
CA GLY A 75 1.64 5.47 9.92
C GLY A 75 0.73 5.79 11.12
N LYS A 76 1.01 6.87 11.86
CA LYS A 76 0.15 7.30 12.98
C LYS A 76 -1.23 7.75 12.51
N ARG A 77 -1.31 8.48 11.38
CA ARG A 77 -2.60 8.89 10.81
C ARG A 77 -3.42 7.68 10.36
N ILE A 78 -2.80 6.68 9.75
CA ILE A 78 -3.50 5.43 9.38
C ILE A 78 -4.07 4.77 10.64
N ILE A 79 -3.26 4.60 11.68
CA ILE A 79 -3.71 4.00 12.95
C ILE A 79 -4.87 4.79 13.55
N ALA A 80 -4.83 6.13 13.49
CA ALA A 80 -5.92 6.97 13.97
C ALA A 80 -7.23 6.76 13.17
N VAL A 81 -7.14 6.63 11.84
CA VAL A 81 -8.31 6.30 11.00
C VAL A 81 -8.86 4.91 11.34
N VAL A 82 -7.98 3.91 11.48
CA VAL A 82 -8.39 2.54 11.85
C VAL A 82 -9.10 2.55 13.21
N ARG A 83 -8.57 3.23 14.22
CA ARG A 83 -9.24 3.35 15.53
C ARG A 83 -10.65 3.92 15.42
N ARG A 84 -10.82 5.04 14.71
CA ARG A 84 -12.13 5.66 14.47
C ARG A 84 -13.11 4.71 13.78
N LEU A 85 -12.64 3.89 12.84
CA LEU A 85 -13.47 2.89 12.16
C LEU A 85 -13.94 1.79 13.12
N TYR A 86 -13.08 1.35 14.03
CA TYR A 86 -13.44 0.34 15.04
C TYR A 86 -14.44 0.90 16.05
N GLU A 87 -14.20 2.12 16.56
CA GLU A 87 -15.11 2.84 17.46
C GLU A 87 -16.49 3.05 16.82
N ALA A 88 -16.53 3.50 15.56
CA ALA A 88 -17.79 3.69 14.83
C ALA A 88 -18.53 2.37 14.50
N SER A 89 -17.82 1.24 14.56
CA SER A 89 -18.38 -0.09 14.30
C SER A 89 -18.71 -0.87 15.58
N ASN A 90 -18.56 -0.26 16.77
CA ASN A 90 -18.71 -0.91 18.07
C ASN A 90 -17.83 -2.17 18.24
N LEU A 91 -16.66 -2.18 17.61
CA LEU A 91 -15.68 -3.28 17.73
C LEU A 91 -14.64 -3.02 18.84
N VAL A 92 -14.64 -1.82 19.41
CA VAL A 92 -13.83 -1.35 20.55
C VAL A 92 -14.68 -0.44 21.41
#